data_AF-B1WS08-F1
#
_entry.id   AF-B1WS08-F1
#
_cell.length_a   1.000
_cell.length_b   1.000
_cell.length_c   1.000
_cell.angle_alpha   90.00
_cell.angle_beta   90.00
_cell.angle_gamma   90.00
#
_symmetry.space_group_name_H-M   'P 1'
#
loop_
_entity.id
_entity.type
_entity.pdbx_description
1 polymer ?
#
loop_
_entity_poly.entity_id
_entity_poly.type
_entity_poly.pdbx_seq_one_letter_code
_entity_poly.pdbx_strand_id
1 'polypeptide(L)'
;MKRVLQELLELAPTTKILYSSDAHNLPELYYLAAKWGRNLLGEVLEETVKDGDLREEESLTIAINILHGNAKRIYPYSENSKQQ
;
A
#
# COMPACT_ATOMS: atom_id res chain seq x y z
N MET A 1 -0.25 5.80 14.04
CA MET A 1 0.03 5.34 12.67
C MET A 1 -0.97 5.89 11.65
N LYS A 2 -2.28 5.87 11.92
CA LYS A 2 -3.31 6.39 10.99
C LYS A 2 -3.03 7.82 10.49
N ARG A 3 -2.79 8.75 11.40
CA ARG A 3 -2.47 10.16 11.08
C ARG A 3 -1.30 10.33 10.12
N VAL A 4 -0.21 9.57 10.32
CA VAL A 4 0.97 9.64 9.44
C VAL A 4 0.62 9.19 8.02
N LEU A 5 -0.27 8.20 7.87
CA LEU A 5 -0.71 7.74 6.56
C LEU A 5 -1.62 8.76 5.86
N GLN A 6 -2.49 9.46 6.61
CA GLN A 6 -3.29 10.57 6.10
C GLN A 6 -2.39 11.71 5.60
N GLU A 7 -1.47 12.18 6.45
CA GLU A 7 -0.50 13.22 6.09
C GLU A 7 0.34 12.82 4.87
N LEU A 8 0.73 11.55 4.76
CA LEU A 8 1.47 11.05 3.60
C LEU A 8 0.66 11.13 2.30
N LEU A 9 -0.63 10.80 2.34
CA LEU A 9 -1.53 10.88 1.19
C LEU A 9 -1.83 12.32 0.77
N GLU A 10 -1.79 13.27 1.71
CA GLU A 10 -1.92 14.70 1.43
C GLU A 10 -0.65 15.28 0.80
N LEU A 11 0.53 14.81 1.21
CA LEU A 11 1.81 15.39 0.81
C LEU A 11 2.42 14.77 -0.45
N ALA A 12 2.17 13.48 -0.71
CA ALA A 12 2.83 12.75 -1.78
C ALA A 12 1.83 12.14 -2.76
N PRO A 13 2.14 12.12 -4.07
CA PRO A 13 1.32 11.39 -5.04
C PRO A 13 1.22 9.91 -4.68
N THR A 14 0.01 9.34 -4.73
CA THR A 14 -0.27 7.93 -4.42
C THR A 14 0.58 6.95 -5.23
N THR A 15 1.03 7.35 -6.42
CA THR A 15 1.93 6.57 -7.31
C THR A 15 3.37 6.46 -6.81
N LYS A 16 3.73 7.18 -5.75
CA LYS A 16 5.07 7.20 -5.14
C LYS A 16 5.09 6.55 -3.76
N ILE A 17 3.95 6.15 -3.22
CA ILE A 17 3.82 5.51 -1.91
C ILE A 17 3.88 3.99 -2.10
N LEU A 18 4.67 3.31 -1.28
CA LEU A 18 4.83 1.85 -1.31
C LEU A 18 4.61 1.29 0.09
N TYR A 19 3.99 0.10 0.14
CA TYR A 19 3.96 -0.72 1.33
C TYR A 19 5.24 -1.55 1.47
N SER A 20 5.76 -1.64 2.69
CA SER A 20 6.80 -2.60 3.10
C SER A 20 6.47 -3.09 4.50
N SER A 21 6.71 -4.37 4.77
CA SER A 21 6.60 -4.91 6.13
C SER A 21 7.78 -4.51 7.00
N ASP A 22 8.94 -4.23 6.40
CA ASP A 22 10.26 -4.11 7.05
C ASP A 22 10.57 -5.28 8.03
N ALA A 23 9.90 -6.41 7.81
CA ALA A 23 10.00 -7.57 8.68
C ALA A 23 11.28 -8.37 8.36
N HIS A 24 11.86 -8.97 9.39
CA HIS A 24 13.03 -9.83 9.29
C HIS A 24 12.95 -10.93 10.38
N ASN A 25 13.65 -12.06 10.16
CA ASN A 25 13.77 -13.23 11.04
C ASN A 25 12.48 -14.04 11.36
N LEU A 26 11.35 -13.39 11.66
CA LEU A 26 10.14 -14.04 12.15
C LEU A 26 9.00 -13.94 11.11
N PRO A 27 8.48 -15.06 10.55
CA PRO A 27 7.47 -15.04 9.49
C PRO A 27 6.15 -14.39 9.92
N GLU A 28 5.78 -14.49 11.20
CA GLU A 28 4.57 -13.90 11.77
C GLU A 28 4.57 -12.37 11.60
N LEU A 29 5.73 -11.72 11.63
CA LEU A 29 5.84 -10.27 11.46
C LEU A 29 5.43 -9.84 10.04
N TYR A 30 5.75 -10.63 9.01
CA TYR A 30 5.32 -10.34 7.65
C TYR A 30 3.80 -10.37 7.54
N TYR A 31 3.17 -11.40 8.13
CA TYR A 31 1.72 -11.54 8.11
C TYR A 31 1.04 -10.42 8.90
N LEU A 32 1.50 -10.14 10.12
CA LEU A 32 0.93 -9.11 10.99
C LEU A 32 1.07 -7.73 10.38
N ALA A 33 2.26 -7.37 9.87
CA ALA A 33 2.48 -6.10 9.20
C ALA A 33 1.57 -5.95 7.98
N ALA A 34 1.39 -7.01 7.18
CA ALA A 34 0.54 -6.97 6.00
C ALA A 34 -0.95 -6.85 6.36
N LYS A 35 -1.38 -7.53 7.42
CA LYS A 35 -2.75 -7.44 7.95
C LYS A 35 -3.05 -6.03 8.46
N TRP A 36 -2.20 -5.49 9.31
CA TRP A 36 -2.39 -4.14 9.86
C TRP A 36 -2.24 -3.05 8.80
N GLY A 37 -1.29 -3.18 7.87
CA GLY A 37 -1.12 -2.25 6.76
C GLY A 37 -2.37 -2.15 5.88
N ARG A 38 -2.98 -3.29 5.52
CA ARG A 38 -4.24 -3.30 4.76
C ARG A 38 -5.40 -2.68 5.52
N ASN A 39 -5.57 -3.01 6.80
CA ASN A 39 -6.65 -2.46 7.62
C ASN A 39 -6.51 -0.94 7.76
N LEU A 40 -5.32 -0.46 8.12
CA LEU A 40 -5.07 0.96 8.33
C LEU A 40 -5.25 1.77 7.04
N LEU A 41 -4.74 1.26 5.92
CA LEU A 41 -4.93 1.90 4.62
C LEU A 41 -6.40 1.93 4.21
N GLY A 42 -7.13 0.83 4.44
CA GLY A 42 -8.56 0.77 4.21
C GLY A 42 -9.33 1.82 5.01
N GLU A 43 -9.05 1.93 6.31
CA GLU A 43 -9.70 2.92 7.18
C GLU A 43 -9.45 4.37 6.73
N VAL A 44 -8.22 4.69 6.31
CA VAL A 44 -7.89 6.04 5.83
C VAL A 44 -8.59 6.34 4.53
N LEU A 45 -8.52 5.43 3.55
CA LEU A 45 -9.16 5.65 2.26
C LEU A 45 -10.69 5.66 2.34
N GLU A 46 -11.28 4.88 3.26
CA GLU A 46 -12.73 4.92 3.53
C GLU A 46 -13.14 6.29 4.09
N GLU A 47 -12.36 6.88 5.00
CA GLU A 47 -12.59 8.25 5.48
C GLU A 47 -12.48 9.27 4.34
N THR A 48 -11.43 9.19 3.51
CA THR A 48 -11.26 10.09 2.35
C THR A 48 -12.41 9.98 1.35
N VAL A 49 -13.00 8.80 1.16
CA VAL A 49 -14.20 8.63 0.34
C VAL A 49 -15.43 9.27 1.00
N LYS A 50 -15.61 9.08 2.32
CA LYS A 50 -16.72 9.70 3.08
C LYS A 50 -16.65 11.23 3.08
N ASP A 51 -15.44 11.78 3.11
CA ASP A 51 -15.21 13.23 3.05
C ASP A 51 -15.45 13.79 1.63
N GLY A 52 -15.56 12.92 0.62
CA GLY A 52 -15.88 13.28 -0.76
C GLY A 52 -14.67 13.59 -1.64
N ASP A 53 -13.45 13.43 -1.12
CA ASP A 53 -12.21 13.70 -1.83
C ASP A 53 -11.87 12.61 -2.87
N LEU A 54 -12.38 11.39 -2.67
CA LEU A 54 -12.19 10.25 -3.57
C LEU A 54 -13.50 9.53 -3.88
N ARG A 55 -13.61 8.98 -5.09
CA ARG A 55 -14.63 7.97 -5.40
C ARG A 55 -14.18 6.59 -4.90
N GLU A 56 -15.13 5.70 -4.63
CA GLU A 56 -14.85 4.32 -4.19
C GLU A 56 -13.90 3.57 -5.14
N GLU A 57 -14.08 3.72 -6.46
CA GLU A 57 -13.23 3.10 -7.47
C GLU A 57 -11.78 3.62 -7.44
N GLU A 58 -11.62 4.92 -7.19
CA GLU A 58 -10.29 5.56 -7.06
C GLU A 58 -9.59 5.06 -5.81
N SER A 59 -10.32 4.97 -4.69
CA SER A 59 -9.83 4.42 -3.43
C SER A 59 -9.31 2.98 -3.60
N LEU A 60 -10.09 2.11 -4.25
CA LEU A 60 -9.66 0.72 -4.51
C LEU A 60 -8.40 0.66 -5.39
N THR A 61 -8.35 1.49 -6.43
CA THR A 61 -7.20 1.58 -7.34
C THR A 61 -5.94 2.04 -6.61
N ILE A 62 -6.08 3.06 -5.75
CA ILE A 62 -4.99 3.58 -4.91
C ILE A 62 -4.49 2.49 -3.95
N ALA A 63 -5.39 1.77 -3.28
CA ALA A 63 -5.03 0.70 -2.37
C ALA A 63 -4.20 -0.40 -3.05
N ILE A 64 -4.65 -0.88 -4.21
CA ILE A 64 -3.93 -1.90 -5.00
C ILE A 64 -2.56 -1.40 -5.43
N ASN A 65 -2.47 -0.13 -5.86
CA ASN A 65 -1.21 0.46 -6.29
C ASN A 65 -0.21 0.60 -5.14
N ILE A 66 -0.64 1.10 -3.98
CA ILE A 66 0.24 1.25 -2.81
C ILE A 66 0.74 -0.11 -2.30
N LEU A 67 -0.16 -1.11 -2.26
CA LEU A 67 0.15 -2.44 -1.72
C LEU A 67 0.96 -3.31 -2.69
N HIS A 68 0.91 -3.04 -4.00
CA HIS A 68 1.57 -3.89 -5.00
C HIS A 68 1.96 -3.16 -6.30
N GLY A 69 1.02 -2.44 -6.93
CA GLY A 69 1.20 -1.93 -8.29
C GLY A 69 2.40 -0.98 -8.46
N ASN A 70 2.64 -0.10 -7.49
CA ASN A 70 3.77 0.83 -7.48
C ASN A 70 5.10 0.08 -7.38
N ALA A 71 5.19 -0.90 -6.49
CA ALA A 71 6.38 -1.73 -6.33
C ALA A 71 6.69 -2.50 -7.61
N LYS A 72 5.67 -3.16 -8.21
CA LYS A 72 5.81 -3.91 -9.47
C LYS A 72 6.32 -3.03 -10.61
N ARG A 73 5.86 -1.78 -10.69
CA ARG A 73 6.28 -0.82 -11.72
C ARG A 73 7.72 -0.33 -11.54
N ILE A 74 8.16 -0.12 -10.30
CA ILE A 74 9.49 0.43 -9.99
C ILE A 74 10.56 -0.67 -9.93
N TYR A 75 10.18 -1.87 -9.48
CA TYR A 75 11.03 -3.05 -9.37
C TYR A 75 10.52 -4.17 -10.29
N PRO A 76 10.68 -4.03 -11.63
CA PRO A 76 10.27 -5.07 -12.55
C PRO A 76 11.13 -6.32 -12.33
N TYR A 77 10.49 -7.48 -12.26
CA TYR A 77 11.18 -8.77 -12.25
C TYR A 77 11.03 -9.45 -13.61
N SER A 78 12.14 -9.86 -14.22
CA SER A 78 12.13 -10.65 -15.45
C SER A 78 11.84 -12.12 -15.13
N GLU A 79 10.88 -12.75 -15.81
CA GLU A 79 10.54 -14.17 -15.56
C GLU A 79 11.66 -15.18 -15.90
N ASN A 80 12.76 -14.75 -16.52
CA ASN A 80 13.85 -15.62 -17.01
C ASN A 80 14.74 -16.24 -15.92
N SER A 81 14.55 -15.93 -14.64
CA SER A 81 15.40 -16.41 -13.54
C SER A 81 14.86 -17.64 -12.79
N LYS A 82 13.80 -18.29 -13.31
CA LYS A 82 13.26 -19.56 -12.75
C LYS A 82 13.83 -20.83 -13.40
N GLN A 83 14.80 -20.72 -14.31
CA GLN A 83 15.40 -21.86 -15.04
C GLN A 83 16.90 -22.11 -14.75
N GLN A 84 17.48 -21.51 -13.70
CA GLN A 84 18.83 -21.86 -13.22
C GLN A 84 18.74 -22.49 -11.83
#